data_AF-A0A1I5FH78-F1
#
_entry.id   AF-A0A1I5FH78-F1
#
_cell.length_a   1.000
_cell.length_b   1.000
_cell.length_c   1.000
_cell.angle_alpha   90.00
_cell.angle_beta   90.00
_cell.angle_gamma   90.00
#
_symmetry.space_group_name_H-M   'P 1'
#
loop_
_entity.id
_entity.type
_entity.pdbx_description
1 polymer ?
#
loop_
_entity_poly.entity_id
_entity_poly.type
_entity_poly.pdbx_seq_one_letter_code
_entity_poly.pdbx_strand_id
1 'polypeptide(L)'
;MSVSMCMPGWHSERSSRGLRATRVTPLSDYQLLNGCLEEIVAADEGELWLLCDAQTRLAERVATAERLRSSRRTRSGRGPVSSAGG
;
A
#
# COMPACT_ATOMS: atom_id res chain seq x y z
N MET A 1 0.15 8.50 -30.93
CA MET A 1 -0.42 7.32 -30.24
C MET A 1 0.25 7.25 -28.89
N SER A 2 -0.43 7.63 -27.80
CA SER A 2 0.13 7.52 -26.45
C SER A 2 0.16 6.05 -26.07
N VAL A 3 1.35 5.52 -25.80
CA VAL A 3 1.48 4.25 -25.09
C VAL A 3 1.05 4.55 -23.67
N SER A 4 -0.20 4.30 -23.32
CA SER A 4 -0.60 4.29 -21.92
C SER A 4 0.19 3.16 -21.25
N MET A 5 1.27 3.48 -20.55
CA MET A 5 1.96 2.50 -19.72
C MET A 5 0.95 1.98 -18.70
N CYS A 6 0.49 0.74 -18.88
CA CYS A 6 -0.35 0.08 -17.89
C CYS A 6 0.47 -0.06 -16.60
N MET A 7 0.11 0.73 -15.59
CA MET A 7 0.72 0.72 -14.27
C MET A 7 -0.11 -0.19 -13.36
N PRO A 8 0.36 -1.41 -13.05
CA PRO A 8 -0.47 -2.37 -12.32
C PRO A 8 -0.89 -1.80 -10.96
N GLY A 9 -2.20 -1.85 -10.68
CA GLY A 9 -2.77 -1.32 -9.45
C GLY A 9 -3.01 0.19 -9.43
N TRP A 10 -2.79 0.89 -10.55
CA TRP A 10 -3.00 2.34 -10.68
C TRP A 10 -3.88 2.68 -11.88
N HIS A 11 -4.74 3.67 -11.71
CA HIS A 11 -5.45 4.35 -12.78
C HIS A 11 -4.75 5.68 -13.05
N SER A 12 -4.17 5.85 -14.24
CA SER A 12 -3.45 7.07 -14.62
C SER A 12 -4.26 7.95 -15.55
N GLU A 13 -4.27 9.24 -15.30
CA GLU A 13 -4.85 10.27 -16.16
C GLU A 13 -3.82 11.37 -16.47
N ARG A 14 -3.90 11.91 -17.69
CA ARG A 14 -3.10 13.04 -18.14
C ARG A 14 -3.99 14.28 -18.19
N SER A 15 -3.57 15.37 -17.58
CA SER A 15 -4.26 16.65 -17.60
C SER A 15 -3.32 17.77 -18.09
N SER A 16 -3.86 18.98 -18.27
CA SER A 16 -3.06 20.17 -18.57
C SER A 16 -2.12 20.58 -17.43
N ARG A 17 -2.30 20.03 -16.23
CA ARG A 17 -1.48 20.33 -15.03
C ARG A 17 -0.41 19.27 -14.74
N GLY A 18 -0.30 18.24 -15.57
CA GLY A 18 0.63 17.13 -15.39
C GLY A 18 -0.05 15.77 -15.41
N LEU A 19 0.63 14.77 -14.86
CA LEU A 19 0.15 13.40 -14.77
C LEU A 19 -0.31 13.09 -13.35
N ARG A 20 -1.41 12.36 -13.25
CA ARG A 20 -1.95 11.89 -11.97
C ARG A 20 -2.21 10.40 -12.05
N ALA A 21 -1.93 9.68 -10.98
CA ALA A 21 -2.28 8.28 -10.82
C ALA A 21 -3.00 8.07 -9.49
N THR A 22 -4.12 7.38 -9.51
CA THR A 22 -4.88 6.98 -8.32
C THR A 22 -4.85 5.46 -8.16
N ARG A 23 -4.79 4.98 -6.92
CA ARG A 23 -4.81 3.53 -6.66
C ARG A 23 -6.15 2.92 -7.06
N VAL A 24 -6.08 1.73 -7.66
CA VAL A 24 -7.27 0.93 -7.97
C VAL A 24 -7.86 0.29 -6.70
N THR A 25 -7.01 -0.12 -5.77
CA THR A 25 -7.42 -0.73 -4.49
C THR A 25 -7.21 0.25 -3.35
N PRO A 26 -8.19 0.38 -2.43
CA PRO A 26 -8.05 1.23 -1.26
C PRO A 26 -6.93 0.74 -0.34
N LEU A 27 -6.34 1.66 0.41
CA LEU A 27 -5.34 1.37 1.43
C LEU A 27 -6.00 1.15 2.80
N SER A 28 -5.36 0.35 3.66
CA SER A 28 -5.77 0.28 5.07
C SER A 28 -5.36 1.54 5.84
N ASP A 29 -6.02 1.83 6.96
CA ASP A 29 -5.63 2.91 7.87
C ASP A 29 -4.16 2.78 8.29
N TYR A 30 -3.70 1.54 8.53
CA TYR A 30 -2.31 1.27 8.87
C TYR A 30 -1.37 1.67 7.73
N GLN A 31 -1.73 1.40 6.47
CA GLN A 31 -0.93 1.80 5.31
C GLN A 31 -0.85 3.32 5.18
N LEU A 32 -1.98 4.03 5.31
CA LEU A 32 -2.05 5.49 5.24
C LEU A 32 -1.20 6.15 6.33
N LEU A 33 -1.33 5.69 7.58
CA LEU A 33 -0.55 6.18 8.71
C LEU A 33 0.96 5.94 8.58
N ASN A 34 1.37 5.03 7.69
CA ASN A 34 2.78 4.71 7.41
C ASN A 34 3.24 5.25 6.05
N GLY A 35 2.56 6.26 5.50
CA GLY A 35 3.04 7.04 4.35
C GLY A 35 2.74 6.43 2.98
N CYS A 36 1.85 5.43 2.90
CA CYS A 36 1.32 4.98 1.62
C CYS A 36 0.32 6.01 1.09
N LEU A 37 0.42 6.33 -0.20
CA LEU A 37 -0.41 7.34 -0.84
C LEU A 37 -1.46 6.71 -1.76
N GLU A 38 -2.65 7.29 -1.78
CA GLU A 38 -3.74 6.93 -2.69
C GLU A 38 -3.61 7.59 -4.06
N GLU A 39 -2.94 8.73 -4.11
CA GLU A 39 -2.73 9.54 -5.30
C GLU A 39 -1.25 9.92 -5.44
N ILE A 40 -0.77 9.94 -6.69
CA ILE A 40 0.55 10.42 -7.08
C ILE A 40 0.39 11.41 -8.22
N VAL A 41 1.15 12.50 -8.16
CA VAL A 41 1.27 13.50 -9.22
C VAL A 41 2.72 13.54 -9.67
N ALA A 42 2.94 13.66 -10.97
CA ALA A 42 4.26 13.73 -11.58
C ALA A 42 4.28 14.70 -12.78
N ALA A 43 5.46 15.21 -13.10
CA ALA A 43 5.69 16.10 -14.23
C ALA A 43 5.70 15.34 -15.56
N ASP A 44 6.21 14.11 -15.57
CA ASP A 44 6.31 13.27 -16.76
C ASP A 44 6.05 11.78 -16.48
N GLU A 45 5.95 10.99 -17.55
CA GLU A 45 5.55 9.58 -17.49
C GLU A 45 6.59 8.70 -16.79
N GLY A 46 7.88 9.03 -16.93
CA GLY A 46 8.96 8.29 -16.29
C GLY A 46 8.97 8.50 -14.78
N GLU A 47 8.81 9.75 -14.36
CA GLU A 47 8.63 10.09 -12.95
C GLU A 47 7.38 9.42 -12.37
N LEU A 48 6.24 9.50 -13.08
CA LEU A 48 5.00 8.86 -12.63
C LEU A 48 5.20 7.36 -12.42
N TRP A 49 5.86 6.69 -13.38
CA TRP A 49 6.14 5.27 -13.30
C TRP A 49 7.00 4.89 -12.09
N LEU A 50 8.09 5.63 -11.88
CA LEU A 50 8.99 5.40 -10.75
C LEU A 50 8.27 5.60 -9.40
N LEU A 51 7.47 6.64 -9.27
CA LEU A 51 6.75 6.94 -8.04
C LEU A 51 5.66 5.89 -7.76
N CYS A 52 4.92 5.44 -8.77
CA CYS A 52 3.92 4.40 -8.60
C CYS A 52 4.54 3.03 -8.25
N ASP A 53 5.65 2.62 -8.87
CA ASP A 53 6.36 1.38 -8.48
C ASP A 53 6.86 1.47 -7.03
N ALA A 54 7.50 2.59 -6.65
CA ALA A 54 7.96 2.81 -5.30
C ALA A 54 6.82 2.74 -4.27
N GLN A 55 5.69 3.37 -4.57
CA GLN A 55 4.51 3.36 -3.71
C GLN A 55 3.86 1.98 -3.63
N THR A 56 3.78 1.22 -4.72
CA THR A 56 3.30 -0.17 -4.68
C THR A 56 4.17 -1.02 -3.75
N ARG A 57 5.49 -0.96 -3.90
CA ARG A 57 6.42 -1.72 -3.05
C ARG A 57 6.38 -1.28 -1.59
N LEU A 58 6.17 0.00 -1.30
CA LEU A 58 5.97 0.49 0.06
C LEU A 58 4.70 -0.12 0.66
N ALA A 59 3.58 -0.02 -0.04
CA ALA A 59 2.29 -0.53 0.42
C ALA A 59 2.33 -2.04 0.71
N GLU A 60 3.00 -2.84 -0.11
CA GLU A 60 3.18 -4.29 0.10
C GLU A 60 4.00 -4.60 1.37
N ARG A 61 5.08 -3.85 1.60
CA ARG A 61 5.92 -4.02 2.79
C ARG A 61 5.18 -3.61 4.05
N VAL A 62 4.44 -2.50 4.00
CA VAL A 62 3.64 -2.02 5.13
C VAL A 62 2.50 -2.97 5.45
N ALA A 63 1.80 -3.51 4.44
CA ALA A 63 0.78 -4.55 4.64
C ALA A 63 1.37 -5.82 5.27
N THR A 64 2.61 -6.18 4.91
CA THR A 64 3.32 -7.30 5.54
C THR A 64 3.61 -7.01 7.02
N ALA A 65 4.09 -5.81 7.34
CA ALA A 65 4.31 -5.39 8.71
C ALA A 65 3.01 -5.38 9.54
N GLU A 66 1.90 -4.91 8.96
CA GLU A 66 0.56 -4.94 9.57
C GLU A 66 0.15 -6.37 9.96
N ARG A 67 0.27 -7.32 9.03
CA ARG A 67 -0.03 -8.75 9.28
C ARG A 67 0.84 -9.34 10.39
N LEU A 68 2.13 -9.00 10.43
CA LEU A 68 3.05 -9.45 11.48
C LEU A 68 2.70 -8.87 12.86
N ARG A 69 2.24 -7.63 12.94
CA ARG A 69 1.74 -7.04 14.20
C ARG A 69 0.48 -7.75 14.68
N SER A 70 -0.46 -8.02 13.78
CA SER A 70 -1.69 -8.74 14.09
C SER A 70 -1.43 -10.17 14.59
N SER A 71 -0.48 -10.89 13.98
CA SER A 71 -0.12 -12.26 14.40
C SER A 71 0.64 -12.31 15.74
N ARG A 72 1.37 -11.25 16.11
CA ARG A 72 1.95 -11.12 17.46
C ARG A 72 0.85 -10.90 18.50
N ARG A 73 -0.16 -10.09 18.19
CA ARG A 73 -1.29 -9.82 19.10
C ARG A 73 -2.11 -11.09 19.39
N THR A 74 -2.39 -11.89 18.37
CA THR A 74 -3.12 -13.16 18.55
C THR A 74 -2.32 -14.18 19.37
N ARG A 75 -1.00 -14.25 19.17
CA ARG A 75 -0.12 -15.16 19.91
C ARG A 75 0.11 -14.74 21.37
N SER A 76 0.11 -13.44 21.65
CA SER A 76 0.21 -12.92 23.02
C SER A 76 -1.09 -13.07 23.83
N GLY A 77 -2.25 -13.23 23.18
CA GLY A 77 -3.55 -13.40 23.83
C GLY A 77 -3.91 -14.86 24.18
N ARG A 78 -3.07 -15.83 23.79
CA ARG A 78 -3.23 -17.25 24.14
C ARG A 78 -2.12 -17.67 25.11
N GLY A 79 -2.22 -17.20 26.36
CA GLY A 79 -1.51 -17.87 27.46
C GLY A 79 -2.11 -19.27 27.67
N PRO A 80 -1.31 -20.29 28.05
CA PRO A 80 -1.86 -21.58 28.40
C PRO A 80 -2.80 -21.40 29.59
N VAL A 81 -4.07 -21.78 29.44
CA VAL A 81 -4.95 -21.97 30.60
C VAL A 81 -4.40 -23.17 31.36
N SER A 82 -3.60 -22.91 32.40
CA SER A 82 -3.26 -23.93 33.38
C SER A 82 -4.52 -24.26 34.17
N SER A 83 -5.29 -25.21 33.67
CA SER A 83 -6.26 -25.95 34.47
C SER A 83 -5.49 -26.87 35.42
N ALA A 84 -5.10 -26.35 36.59
CA ALA A 84 -5.01 -27.14 37.81
C ALA A 84 -6.47 -27.30 38.30
N GLY A 85 -7.06 -28.46 38.52
CA GLY A 85 -6.52 -29.76 38.93
C GLY A 85 -6.78 -29.93 40.43
N GLY A 86 -7.68 -30.85 40.80
CA GLY A 86 -7.82 -31.38 42.17
C GLY A 86 -9.16 -31.07 42.83
#